data_AF-A0A9D6NLD2-F1
#
_entry.id   AF-A0A9D6NLD2-F1
#
_cell.length_a   1.000
_cell.length_b   1.000
_cell.length_c   1.000
_cell.angle_alpha   90.00
_cell.angle_beta   90.00
_cell.angle_gamma   90.00
#
_symmetry.space_group_name_H-M   'P 1'
#
loop_
_entity.id
_entity.type
_entity.pdbx_description
1 polymer ?
#
loop_
_entity_poly.entity_id
_entity_poly.type
_entity_poly.pdbx_seq_one_letter_code
_entity_poly.pdbx_strand_id
1 'polypeptide(L)'
;MTITSQSTMAEILAVYPGAPMALFQRYRVGSREKYGFGQDERLQDVLRRHLVFDCEGAVGYLLETLELERSLEVEPARVGAFLGEVGAMVDVRSAEEHAMVRIPGSRLLDGRLAGELRPDVPVLLYCHTGLMSGAAARYFAARGFDRLAILRGGIEAWSREIEPGVPRYGCTEDVPGTCRILAASEQTRFTLFAEIFLNRPATLSREAPLFPWAERLFRAVPDLLRLVLVRSYVTACRSESAGWGEVAPVIAAELRSLREPVQVAAAAARSEACLRSEVERLLAEEVNPALSGHRGSAELAGLRDLVAEIRMRGGCHGCGSVRITVGTEIARVLQRGVPELLGVRDVTRHETAADPYRGPEPPPEI
;
A
#
# COMPACT_ATOMS: atom_id res chain seq x y z
N MET A 1 28.46 3.08 -6.23
CA MET A 1 27.92 4.45 -6.28
C MET A 1 27.54 4.83 -4.85
N THR A 2 27.98 5.99 -4.36
CA THR A 2 27.76 6.41 -2.96
C THR A 2 26.53 7.30 -2.90
N ILE A 3 25.60 7.01 -1.97
CA ILE A 3 24.40 7.85 -1.75
C ILE A 3 24.85 9.23 -1.24
N THR A 4 24.35 10.29 -1.85
CA THR A 4 24.58 11.69 -1.42
C THR A 4 23.28 12.47 -1.41
N SER A 5 23.28 13.68 -0.81
CA SER A 5 22.11 14.56 -0.83
C SER A 5 21.72 15.05 -2.23
N GLN A 6 22.68 15.04 -3.18
CA GLN A 6 22.45 15.38 -4.58
C GLN A 6 21.97 14.20 -5.42
N SER A 7 22.08 12.97 -4.92
CA SER A 7 21.63 11.79 -5.66
C SER A 7 20.13 11.87 -5.91
N THR A 8 19.74 11.48 -7.12
CA THR A 8 18.32 11.28 -7.47
C THR A 8 17.77 10.09 -6.70
N MET A 9 16.46 10.08 -6.48
CA MET A 9 15.81 8.95 -5.81
C MET A 9 15.94 7.67 -6.63
N ALA A 10 16.03 7.74 -7.97
CA ALA A 10 16.34 6.60 -8.84
C ALA A 10 17.71 5.97 -8.53
N GLU A 11 18.75 6.79 -8.45
CA GLU A 11 20.10 6.34 -8.11
C GLU A 11 20.16 5.74 -6.70
N ILE A 12 19.43 6.32 -5.75
CA ILE A 12 19.33 5.79 -4.39
C ILE A 12 18.63 4.43 -4.40
N LEU A 13 17.52 4.28 -5.12
CA LEU A 13 16.79 3.01 -5.20
C LEU A 13 17.58 1.90 -5.89
N ALA A 14 18.43 2.24 -6.86
CA ALA A 14 19.31 1.28 -7.51
C ALA A 14 20.37 0.70 -6.57
N VAL A 15 20.83 1.49 -5.60
CA VAL A 15 21.83 1.08 -4.59
C VAL A 15 21.17 0.47 -3.35
N TYR A 16 20.08 1.10 -2.90
CA TYR A 16 19.36 0.73 -1.69
C TYR A 16 17.83 0.73 -1.93
N PRO A 17 17.29 -0.39 -2.42
CA PRO A 17 15.85 -0.55 -2.64
C PRO A 17 14.96 -0.35 -1.40
N GLY A 18 15.51 -0.54 -0.19
CA GLY A 18 14.81 -0.32 1.09
C GLY A 18 14.74 1.15 1.54
N ALA A 19 15.38 2.08 0.82
CA ALA A 19 15.42 3.50 1.14
C ALA A 19 14.03 4.13 1.41
N PRO A 20 12.94 3.84 0.65
CA PRO A 20 11.63 4.42 0.93
C PRO A 20 11.15 4.11 2.36
N MET A 21 11.34 2.88 2.82
CA MET A 21 10.88 2.47 4.15
C MET A 21 11.75 3.08 5.25
N ALA A 22 13.07 3.17 5.03
CA ALA A 22 13.97 3.88 5.94
C ALA A 22 13.57 5.36 6.08
N LEU A 23 13.35 6.06 4.96
CA LEU A 23 12.92 7.46 4.96
C LEU A 23 11.55 7.64 5.61
N PHE A 24 10.59 6.76 5.33
CA PHE A 24 9.26 6.82 5.96
C PHE A 24 9.34 6.63 7.48
N GLN A 25 10.09 5.65 7.97
CA GLN A 25 10.14 5.35 9.40
C GLN A 25 10.78 6.46 10.22
N ARG A 26 11.89 7.04 9.73
CA ARG A 26 12.66 8.04 10.46
C ARG A 26 12.17 9.47 10.22
N TYR A 27 11.81 9.77 8.98
CA TYR A 27 11.57 11.13 8.50
C TYR A 27 10.15 11.36 7.98
N ARG A 28 9.28 10.34 8.00
CA ARG A 28 7.89 10.42 7.52
C ARG A 28 7.75 10.83 6.05
N VAL A 29 8.80 10.61 5.26
CA VAL A 29 8.77 10.76 3.81
C VAL A 29 7.97 9.58 3.24
N GLY A 30 6.76 9.85 2.76
CA GLY A 30 5.88 8.85 2.17
C GLY A 30 5.04 8.05 3.19
N SER A 31 4.71 6.81 2.83
CA SER A 31 3.98 5.82 3.63
C SER A 31 4.50 4.42 3.33
N ARG A 32 3.88 3.38 3.94
CA ARG A 32 4.22 1.98 3.62
C ARG A 32 3.91 1.60 2.18
N GLU A 33 2.96 2.30 1.56
CA GLU A 33 2.42 2.01 0.23
C GLU A 33 2.89 3.02 -0.83
N LYS A 34 3.49 4.14 -0.42
CA LYS A 34 3.92 5.22 -1.32
C LYS A 34 5.27 5.78 -0.90
N TYR A 35 6.13 6.02 -1.88
CA TYR A 35 7.47 6.54 -1.62
C TYR A 35 7.47 8.01 -1.14
N GLY A 36 6.48 8.82 -1.53
CA GLY A 36 6.44 10.24 -1.16
C GLY A 36 7.43 11.12 -1.94
N PHE A 37 8.01 10.58 -3.01
CA PHE A 37 8.92 11.22 -3.95
C PHE A 37 8.80 10.59 -5.36
N GLY A 38 9.11 11.36 -6.38
CA GLY A 38 9.38 10.91 -7.75
C GLY A 38 10.83 10.45 -7.91
N GLN A 39 11.09 9.61 -8.91
CA GLN A 39 12.41 9.02 -9.13
C GLN A 39 13.47 10.04 -9.58
N ASP A 40 13.04 11.09 -10.29
CA ASP A 40 13.92 12.17 -10.77
C ASP A 40 14.22 13.24 -9.70
N GLU A 41 13.49 13.25 -8.58
CA GLU A 41 13.75 14.20 -7.49
C GLU A 41 15.10 13.90 -6.82
N ARG A 42 15.82 14.94 -6.38
CA ARG A 42 17.03 14.77 -5.54
C ARG A 42 16.64 14.59 -4.09
N LEU A 43 17.41 13.80 -3.34
CA LEU A 43 17.16 13.52 -1.93
C LEU A 43 16.99 14.80 -1.10
N GLN A 44 17.85 15.81 -1.29
CA GLN A 44 17.75 17.08 -0.56
C GLN A 44 16.41 17.80 -0.77
N ASP A 45 15.83 17.72 -1.97
CA ASP A 45 14.61 18.44 -2.34
C ASP A 45 13.40 17.71 -1.75
N VAL A 46 13.45 16.37 -1.77
CA VAL A 46 12.49 15.51 -1.06
C VAL A 46 12.53 15.82 0.43
N LEU A 47 13.70 15.79 1.06
CA LEU A 47 13.85 16.06 2.50
C LEU A 47 13.33 17.45 2.87
N ARG A 48 13.69 18.49 2.10
CA ARG A 48 13.21 19.86 2.34
C ARG A 48 11.68 19.96 2.24
N ARG A 49 11.07 19.30 1.26
CA ARG A 49 9.60 19.26 1.10
C ARG A 49 8.89 18.58 2.29
N HIS A 50 9.58 17.66 2.96
CA HIS A 50 9.12 16.99 4.19
C HIS A 50 9.64 17.66 5.47
N LEU A 51 10.14 18.90 5.39
CA LEU A 51 10.65 19.70 6.51
C LEU A 51 11.83 19.07 7.26
N VAL A 52 12.65 18.28 6.55
CA VAL A 52 13.89 17.70 7.04
C VAL A 52 15.06 18.53 6.49
N PHE A 53 15.72 19.28 7.38
CA PHE A 53 16.81 20.18 7.00
C PHE A 53 18.20 19.57 7.21
N ASP A 54 18.30 18.51 8.00
CA ASP A 54 19.53 17.74 8.22
C ASP A 54 19.74 16.71 7.10
N CYS A 55 20.27 17.20 5.96
CA CYS A 55 20.53 16.36 4.79
C CYS A 55 21.69 15.38 5.02
N GLU A 56 22.73 15.79 5.76
CA GLU A 56 23.88 14.94 6.04
C GLU A 56 23.50 13.79 6.97
N GLY A 57 22.74 14.07 8.04
CA GLY A 57 22.22 13.03 8.93
C GLY A 57 21.27 12.06 8.21
N ALA A 58 20.46 12.53 7.27
CA ALA A 58 19.61 11.67 6.45
C ALA A 58 20.40 10.74 5.52
N VAL A 59 21.48 11.24 4.91
CA VAL A 59 22.38 10.41 4.10
C VAL A 59 23.11 9.39 4.97
N GLY A 60 23.65 9.82 6.13
CA GLY A 60 24.29 8.92 7.09
C GLY A 60 23.36 7.80 7.54
N TYR A 61 22.13 8.13 7.92
CA TYR A 61 21.11 7.16 8.31
C TYR A 61 20.79 6.14 7.21
N LEU A 62 20.71 6.57 5.94
CA LEU A 62 20.47 5.67 4.81
C LEU A 62 21.63 4.70 4.59
N LEU A 63 22.87 5.19 4.70
CA LEU A 63 24.07 4.38 4.55
C LEU A 63 24.22 3.36 5.69
N GLU A 64 24.04 3.81 6.94
CA GLU A 64 24.06 2.94 8.12
C GLU A 64 22.98 1.86 8.03
N THR A 65 21.77 2.24 7.61
CA THR A 65 20.67 1.29 7.44
C THR A 65 20.97 0.29 6.34
N LEU A 66 21.50 0.74 5.19
CA LEU A 66 21.90 -0.13 4.09
C LEU A 66 22.96 -1.15 4.54
N GLU A 67 23.98 -0.70 5.26
CA GLU A 67 25.04 -1.55 5.77
C GLU A 67 24.51 -2.59 6.76
N LEU A 68 23.66 -2.16 7.71
CA LEU A 68 22.98 -3.07 8.62
C LEU A 68 22.16 -4.11 7.86
N GLU A 69 21.25 -3.68 6.97
CA GLU A 69 20.38 -4.61 6.24
C GLU A 69 21.20 -5.61 5.41
N ARG A 70 22.28 -5.18 4.73
CA ARG A 70 23.18 -6.08 3.98
C ARG A 70 23.94 -7.05 4.87
N SER A 71 24.35 -6.63 6.07
CA SER A 71 25.04 -7.52 7.02
C SER A 71 24.13 -8.61 7.59
N LEU A 72 22.82 -8.37 7.61
CA LEU A 72 21.81 -9.33 8.06
C LEU A 72 21.32 -10.25 6.95
N GLU A 73 21.63 -9.97 5.68
CA GLU A 73 21.17 -10.80 4.56
C GLU A 73 21.80 -12.20 4.59
N VAL A 74 20.94 -13.21 4.52
CA VAL A 74 21.32 -14.62 4.41
C VAL A 74 20.77 -15.18 3.10
N GLU A 75 21.65 -15.83 2.32
CA GLU A 75 21.26 -16.56 1.10
C GLU A 75 20.32 -17.72 1.43
N PRO A 76 19.35 -18.05 0.55
CA PRO A 76 18.41 -19.16 0.79
C PRO A 76 19.09 -20.46 1.22
N ALA A 77 20.22 -20.81 0.58
CA ALA A 77 20.97 -22.02 0.87
C ALA A 77 21.59 -22.08 2.28
N ARG A 78 21.75 -20.93 2.95
CA ARG A 78 22.35 -20.82 4.29
C ARG A 78 21.31 -20.70 5.41
N VAL A 79 20.03 -20.61 5.08
CA VAL A 79 18.94 -20.46 6.06
C VAL A 79 18.91 -21.62 7.06
N GLY A 80 19.03 -22.87 6.60
CA GLY A 80 19.01 -24.04 7.49
C GLY A 80 20.13 -24.00 8.52
N ALA A 81 21.34 -23.61 8.11
CA ALA A 81 22.49 -23.45 8.99
C ALA A 81 22.30 -22.28 9.98
N PHE A 82 21.66 -21.19 9.56
CA PHE A 82 21.39 -20.04 10.42
C PHE A 82 20.34 -20.35 11.49
N LEU A 83 19.20 -20.94 11.09
CA LEU A 83 18.09 -21.23 12.00
C LEU A 83 18.42 -22.36 12.98
N GLY A 84 19.12 -23.41 12.54
CA GLY A 84 19.30 -24.62 13.33
C GLY A 84 17.96 -25.24 13.75
N GLU A 85 17.95 -25.98 14.85
CA GLU A 85 16.73 -26.70 15.31
C GLU A 85 15.72 -25.80 16.04
N VAL A 86 16.17 -24.68 16.59
CA VAL A 86 15.36 -23.82 17.49
C VAL A 86 14.99 -22.47 16.88
N GLY A 87 15.51 -22.14 15.70
CA GLY A 87 15.31 -20.86 15.04
C GLY A 87 13.87 -20.63 14.60
N ALA A 88 13.45 -19.37 14.58
CA ALA A 88 12.14 -18.95 14.11
C ALA A 88 12.25 -18.31 12.72
N MET A 89 11.47 -18.83 11.78
CA MET A 89 11.26 -18.18 10.48
C MET A 89 9.96 -17.38 10.52
N VAL A 90 10.07 -16.09 10.24
CA VAL A 90 9.01 -15.10 10.47
C VAL A 90 8.68 -14.38 9.18
N ASP A 91 7.41 -14.48 8.79
CA ASP A 91 6.86 -13.84 7.61
C ASP A 91 6.33 -12.45 7.96
N VAL A 92 6.87 -11.41 7.35
CA VAL A 92 6.47 -10.02 7.63
C VAL A 92 5.48 -9.45 6.60
N ARG A 93 4.95 -10.31 5.71
CA ARG A 93 3.90 -9.96 4.76
C ARG A 93 2.54 -9.85 5.44
N SER A 94 1.50 -9.51 4.67
CA SER A 94 0.13 -9.50 5.17
C SER A 94 -0.40 -10.89 5.51
N ALA A 95 -1.46 -10.95 6.33
CA ALA A 95 -2.12 -12.20 6.68
C ALA A 95 -2.68 -12.92 5.45
N GLU A 96 -3.19 -12.15 4.49
CA GLU A 96 -3.70 -12.66 3.22
C GLU A 96 -2.58 -13.29 2.39
N GLU A 97 -1.42 -12.64 2.27
CA GLU A 97 -0.26 -13.19 1.57
C GLU A 97 0.25 -14.48 2.20
N HIS A 98 0.32 -14.50 3.54
CA HIS A 98 0.75 -15.68 4.30
C HIS A 98 -0.23 -16.86 4.20
N ALA A 99 -1.54 -16.55 4.12
CA ALA A 99 -2.57 -17.55 3.91
C ALA A 99 -2.53 -18.14 2.50
N MET A 100 -2.22 -17.32 1.48
CA MET A 100 -2.09 -17.77 0.10
C MET A 100 -0.87 -18.67 -0.11
N VAL A 101 0.30 -18.22 0.34
CA VAL A 101 1.53 -19.02 0.26
C VAL A 101 2.51 -18.59 1.34
N ARG A 102 3.20 -19.54 1.95
CA ARG A 102 4.24 -19.30 2.96
C ARG A 102 5.33 -20.35 2.85
N ILE A 103 6.52 -19.99 3.33
CA ILE A 103 7.57 -20.98 3.50
C ILE A 103 7.13 -21.96 4.61
N PRO A 104 7.20 -23.28 4.41
CA PRO A 104 6.85 -24.25 5.44
C PRO A 104 7.59 -24.01 6.76
N GLY A 105 6.88 -24.12 7.88
CA GLY A 105 7.44 -23.83 9.20
C GLY A 105 7.55 -22.34 9.55
N SER A 106 7.25 -21.42 8.63
CA SER A 106 7.20 -19.99 8.95
C SER A 106 5.93 -19.58 9.72
N ARG A 107 6.06 -18.52 10.52
CA ARG A 107 4.99 -17.93 11.32
C ARG A 107 4.76 -16.48 10.89
N LEU A 108 3.49 -16.08 10.73
CA LEU A 108 3.12 -14.70 10.41
C LEU A 108 3.44 -13.74 11.55
N LEU A 109 4.10 -12.64 11.24
CA LEU A 109 4.36 -11.56 12.18
C LEU A 109 3.05 -10.80 12.51
N ASP A 110 2.56 -11.03 13.72
CA ASP A 110 1.51 -10.24 14.35
C ASP A 110 1.95 -9.72 15.72
N GLY A 111 1.07 -9.00 16.43
CA GLY A 111 1.40 -8.44 17.74
C GLY A 111 1.67 -9.50 18.82
N ARG A 112 1.11 -10.70 18.67
CA ARG A 112 1.32 -11.81 19.62
C ARG A 112 2.67 -12.46 19.37
N LEU A 113 2.96 -12.85 18.13
CA LEU A 113 4.24 -13.43 17.74
C LEU A 113 5.39 -12.49 18.10
N ALA A 114 5.24 -11.19 17.86
CA ALA A 114 6.26 -10.21 18.21
C ALA A 114 6.64 -10.24 19.70
N GLY A 115 5.71 -10.57 20.60
CA GLY A 115 5.98 -10.73 22.04
C GLY A 115 6.50 -12.12 22.43
N GLU A 116 6.31 -13.14 21.60
CA GLU A 116 6.77 -14.52 21.84
C GLU A 116 8.21 -14.76 21.33
N LEU A 117 8.66 -13.99 20.34
CA LEU A 117 10.01 -14.09 19.80
C LEU A 117 11.05 -13.76 20.87
N ARG A 118 12.09 -14.59 20.98
CA ARG A 118 13.15 -14.38 21.96
C ARG A 118 14.41 -13.78 21.31
N PRO A 119 15.07 -12.80 21.95
CA PRO A 119 16.27 -12.16 21.38
C PRO A 119 17.49 -13.08 21.24
N ASP A 120 17.56 -14.15 22.05
CA ASP A 120 18.69 -15.10 22.10
C ASP A 120 18.58 -16.22 21.04
N VAL A 121 17.44 -16.34 20.36
CA VAL A 121 17.15 -17.37 19.36
C VAL A 121 17.33 -16.79 17.95
N PRO A 122 17.85 -17.57 16.97
CA PRO A 122 17.86 -17.14 15.58
C PRO A 122 16.47 -16.77 15.08
N VAL A 123 16.33 -15.57 14.52
CA VAL A 123 15.10 -15.12 13.88
C VAL A 123 15.41 -14.73 12.44
N LEU A 124 14.90 -15.50 11.48
CA LEU A 124 14.95 -15.16 10.06
C LEU A 124 13.66 -14.44 9.67
N LEU A 125 13.78 -13.21 9.17
CA LEU A 125 12.68 -12.42 8.66
C LEU A 125 12.65 -12.52 7.14
N TYR A 126 11.47 -12.69 6.56
CA TYR A 126 11.31 -12.62 5.12
C TYR A 126 10.02 -11.90 4.72
N CYS A 127 10.05 -11.29 3.53
CA CYS A 127 8.85 -10.80 2.87
C CYS A 127 8.78 -11.37 1.45
N HIS A 128 8.08 -10.70 0.53
CA HIS A 128 8.01 -11.15 -0.86
C HIS A 128 9.39 -11.19 -1.53
N THR A 129 10.13 -10.07 -1.54
CA THR A 129 11.42 -9.91 -2.24
C THR A 129 12.60 -9.46 -1.37
N GLY A 130 12.41 -9.36 -0.05
CA GLY A 130 13.43 -8.89 0.91
C GLY A 130 13.35 -7.39 1.29
N LEU A 131 12.57 -6.59 0.56
CA LEU A 131 12.49 -5.12 0.74
C LEU A 131 11.83 -4.66 2.05
N MET A 132 10.84 -5.41 2.54
CA MET A 132 10.04 -5.04 3.70
C MET A 132 10.57 -5.65 5.00
N SER A 133 11.40 -6.70 4.90
CA SER A 133 12.03 -7.38 6.03
C SER A 133 13.10 -6.55 6.72
N GLY A 134 13.75 -5.60 6.03
CA GLY A 134 14.73 -4.68 6.63
C GLY A 134 14.14 -3.81 7.74
N ALA A 135 12.92 -3.31 7.54
CA ALA A 135 12.18 -2.57 8.55
C ALA A 135 11.87 -3.39 9.82
N ALA A 136 11.47 -4.64 9.64
CA ALA A 136 11.23 -5.55 10.76
C ALA A 136 12.54 -5.90 11.47
N ALA A 137 13.62 -6.13 10.72
CA ALA A 137 14.94 -6.44 11.27
C ALA A 137 15.43 -5.29 12.16
N ARG A 138 15.30 -4.05 11.71
CA ARG A 138 15.62 -2.87 12.53
C ARG A 138 14.76 -2.75 13.78
N TYR A 139 13.47 -3.05 13.69
CA TYR A 139 12.57 -3.04 14.83
C TYR A 139 13.01 -4.02 15.94
N PHE A 140 13.43 -5.23 15.54
CA PHE A 140 13.90 -6.27 16.47
C PHE A 140 15.34 -6.03 16.94
N ALA A 141 16.24 -5.56 16.06
CA ALA A 141 17.61 -5.22 16.42
C ALA A 141 17.64 -4.15 17.53
N ALA A 142 16.78 -3.13 17.43
CA ALA A 142 16.61 -2.11 18.47
C ALA A 142 16.09 -2.65 19.82
N ARG A 143 15.66 -3.92 19.88
CA ARG A 143 15.17 -4.62 21.09
C ARG A 143 16.13 -5.70 21.57
N GLY A 144 17.37 -5.69 21.10
CA GLY A 144 18.44 -6.60 21.56
C GLY A 144 18.41 -7.98 20.92
N PHE A 145 17.75 -8.13 19.76
CA PHE A 145 17.84 -9.38 18.99
C PHE A 145 19.18 -9.43 18.27
N ASP A 146 20.12 -10.19 18.82
CA ASP A 146 21.50 -10.26 18.33
C ASP A 146 21.67 -11.32 17.21
N ARG A 147 20.67 -12.19 17.04
CA ARG A 147 20.67 -13.28 16.06
C ARG A 147 19.56 -13.10 15.03
N LEU A 148 19.61 -11.99 14.28
CA LEU A 148 18.69 -11.69 13.20
C LEU A 148 19.28 -12.01 11.84
N ALA A 149 18.42 -12.44 10.93
CA ALA A 149 18.74 -12.50 9.51
C ALA A 149 17.56 -12.06 8.65
N ILE A 150 17.84 -11.58 7.45
CA ILE A 150 16.88 -11.30 6.40
C ILE A 150 17.10 -12.30 5.28
N LEU A 151 16.04 -12.95 4.81
CA LEU A 151 16.14 -13.81 3.64
C LEU A 151 16.39 -12.96 2.38
N ARG A 152 17.58 -13.09 1.77
CA ARG A 152 17.90 -12.40 0.51
C ARG A 152 16.91 -12.86 -0.57
N GLY A 153 16.31 -11.90 -1.27
CA GLY A 153 15.33 -12.17 -2.33
C GLY A 153 13.96 -12.68 -1.84
N GLY A 154 13.76 -12.81 -0.52
CA GLY A 154 12.49 -13.20 0.09
C GLY A 154 12.02 -14.60 -0.30
N ILE A 155 10.71 -14.85 -0.15
CA ILE A 155 10.08 -16.14 -0.52
C ILE A 155 10.24 -16.46 -2.02
N GLU A 156 10.42 -15.44 -2.86
CA GLU A 156 10.64 -15.62 -4.28
C GLU A 156 11.95 -16.41 -4.54
N ALA A 157 13.05 -15.98 -3.93
CA ALA A 157 14.33 -16.67 -4.02
C ALA A 157 14.28 -18.05 -3.34
N TRP A 158 13.58 -18.18 -2.20
CA TRP A 158 13.38 -19.47 -1.54
C TRP A 158 12.76 -20.51 -2.49
N SER A 159 11.67 -20.13 -3.14
CA SER A 159 10.98 -21.01 -4.07
C SER A 159 11.78 -21.28 -5.34
N ARG A 160 12.70 -20.41 -5.76
CA ARG A 160 13.61 -20.70 -6.90
C ARG A 160 14.70 -21.69 -6.54
N GLU A 161 15.29 -21.51 -5.37
CA GLU A 161 16.60 -22.07 -5.06
C GLU A 161 16.55 -23.25 -4.11
N ILE A 162 15.55 -23.31 -3.22
CA ILE A 162 15.49 -24.28 -2.12
C ILE A 162 14.32 -25.22 -2.29
N GLU A 163 13.13 -24.66 -2.46
CA GLU A 163 11.90 -25.45 -2.48
C GLU A 163 11.00 -25.06 -3.66
N PRO A 164 11.29 -25.59 -4.86
CA PRO A 164 10.49 -25.35 -6.07
C PRO A 164 9.01 -25.72 -5.93
N GLY A 165 8.66 -26.56 -4.94
CA GLY A 165 7.28 -26.92 -4.61
C GLY A 165 6.51 -25.85 -3.81
N VAL A 166 7.19 -24.88 -3.19
CA VAL A 166 6.50 -23.70 -2.61
C VAL A 166 6.05 -22.84 -3.78
N PRO A 167 4.74 -22.61 -3.96
CA PRO A 167 4.23 -21.85 -5.08
C PRO A 167 4.93 -20.51 -5.15
N ARG A 168 5.72 -20.34 -6.22
CA ARG A 168 6.20 -19.02 -6.58
C ARG A 168 4.98 -18.19 -6.85
N TYR A 169 5.09 -16.91 -6.57
CA TYR A 169 4.30 -15.96 -7.32
C TYR A 169 4.69 -16.18 -8.79
N GLY A 170 3.84 -16.92 -9.50
CA GLY A 170 4.08 -17.50 -10.82
C GLY A 170 4.97 -18.75 -10.87
N CYS A 171 4.36 -19.95 -10.85
CA CYS A 171 4.68 -21.12 -11.71
C CYS A 171 3.93 -22.43 -11.31
N THR A 172 2.60 -22.39 -11.32
CA THR A 172 1.77 -23.34 -12.08
C THR A 172 0.84 -22.42 -12.80
N GLU A 173 0.89 -22.34 -14.13
CA GLU A 173 0.07 -21.42 -14.95
C GLU A 173 -0.33 -20.17 -14.16
N ASP A 174 0.50 -19.12 -14.18
CA ASP A 174 0.07 -17.80 -13.72
C ASP A 174 -1.43 -17.69 -13.99
N VAL A 175 -2.27 -17.56 -12.95
CA VAL A 175 -3.68 -17.17 -13.14
C VAL A 175 -3.77 -15.67 -12.92
N PRO A 176 -3.46 -14.85 -13.92
CA PRO A 176 -3.85 -13.47 -13.98
C PRO A 176 -5.36 -13.36 -13.83
N GLY A 177 -5.76 -12.31 -13.13
CA GLY A 177 -7.16 -12.11 -12.76
C GLY A 177 -7.46 -12.30 -11.29
N THR A 178 -6.50 -12.09 -10.37
CA THR A 178 -6.86 -11.86 -8.96
C THR A 178 -7.64 -10.56 -8.85
N CYS A 179 -8.96 -10.73 -8.94
CA CYS A 179 -10.01 -9.78 -8.67
C CYS A 179 -9.97 -9.44 -7.17
N ARG A 180 -9.66 -8.19 -6.82
CA ARG A 180 -9.96 -7.67 -5.47
C ARG A 180 -11.26 -6.89 -5.55
N ILE A 181 -12.34 -7.47 -5.03
CA ILE A 181 -13.65 -6.80 -4.93
C ILE A 181 -13.52 -5.72 -3.86
N LEU A 182 -13.63 -4.45 -4.25
CA LEU A 182 -13.45 -3.30 -3.35
C LEU A 182 -14.77 -2.84 -2.73
N ALA A 183 -15.90 -3.18 -3.35
CA ALA A 183 -17.25 -2.93 -2.85
C ALA A 183 -18.20 -4.01 -3.39
N ALA A 184 -19.22 -4.38 -2.62
CA ALA A 184 -20.21 -5.38 -3.01
C ALA A 184 -20.71 -5.17 -4.46
N SER A 185 -20.72 -6.27 -5.22
CA SER A 185 -21.27 -6.52 -6.57
C SER A 185 -20.82 -5.67 -7.76
N GLU A 186 -20.47 -4.38 -7.67
CA GLU A 186 -20.40 -3.52 -8.88
C GLU A 186 -18.98 -3.18 -9.38
N GLN A 187 -17.94 -3.32 -8.54
CA GLN A 187 -16.58 -2.91 -8.90
C GLN A 187 -15.51 -3.94 -8.47
N THR A 188 -14.54 -4.16 -9.35
CA THR A 188 -13.39 -5.06 -9.11
C THR A 188 -12.09 -4.45 -9.61
N ARG A 189 -11.02 -4.62 -8.83
CA ARG A 189 -9.65 -4.26 -9.22
C ARG A 189 -8.88 -5.45 -9.76
N PHE A 190 -8.19 -5.23 -10.89
CA PHE A 190 -7.32 -6.16 -11.60
C PHE A 190 -5.89 -5.61 -11.62
N THR A 191 -4.91 -6.44 -11.31
CA THR A 191 -3.49 -6.09 -11.45
C THR A 191 -3.03 -6.28 -12.90
N LEU A 192 -2.17 -5.37 -13.38
CA LEU A 192 -1.67 -5.36 -14.76
C LEU A 192 -0.30 -6.04 -14.88
N PHE A 193 -0.02 -6.59 -16.08
CA PHE A 193 1.23 -7.27 -16.45
C PHE A 193 2.26 -6.35 -17.10
N ALA A 194 1.83 -5.20 -17.63
CA ALA A 194 2.68 -4.17 -18.18
C ALA A 194 2.69 -2.95 -17.24
N GLU A 195 3.85 -2.31 -17.07
CA GLU A 195 3.92 -1.00 -16.41
C GLU A 195 3.08 -0.01 -17.22
N ILE A 196 2.01 0.51 -16.62
CA ILE A 196 1.33 1.65 -17.20
C ILE A 196 2.01 2.91 -16.66
N PHE A 197 2.76 3.58 -17.54
CA PHE A 197 3.27 4.92 -17.29
C PHE A 197 2.12 5.91 -17.39
N LEU A 198 1.36 5.97 -16.31
CA LEU A 198 0.33 6.98 -16.10
C LEU A 198 0.85 8.02 -15.12
N ASN A 199 1.20 9.19 -15.66
CA ASN A 199 1.47 10.37 -14.82
C ASN A 199 0.20 10.86 -14.08
N ARG A 200 -1.00 10.34 -14.42
CA ARG A 200 -2.31 10.64 -13.82
C ARG A 200 -3.30 9.46 -14.02
N PRO A 201 -4.36 9.27 -13.21
CA PRO A 201 -5.40 8.29 -13.52
C PRO A 201 -6.05 8.54 -14.87
N ALA A 202 -6.41 7.47 -15.58
CA ALA A 202 -7.23 7.55 -16.78
C ALA A 202 -8.51 6.73 -16.61
N THR A 203 -9.63 7.29 -17.08
CA THR A 203 -10.91 6.58 -17.11
C THR A 203 -11.28 6.32 -18.56
N LEU A 204 -11.50 5.06 -18.91
CA LEU A 204 -11.98 4.61 -20.21
C LEU A 204 -13.46 4.29 -20.10
N SER A 205 -14.20 4.61 -21.14
CA SER A 205 -15.59 4.18 -21.32
C SER A 205 -15.78 3.59 -22.71
N ARG A 206 -16.98 3.13 -23.02
CA ARG A 206 -17.32 2.60 -24.34
C ARG A 206 -17.25 3.69 -25.43
N GLU A 207 -17.55 4.93 -25.07
CA GLU A 207 -17.51 6.12 -25.93
C GLU A 207 -16.09 6.69 -26.07
N ALA A 208 -15.24 6.44 -25.07
CA ALA A 208 -13.84 6.87 -25.06
C ALA A 208 -12.93 5.74 -24.58
N PRO A 209 -12.76 4.67 -25.39
CA PRO A 209 -11.97 3.50 -24.97
C PRO A 209 -10.47 3.81 -24.93
N LEU A 210 -10.00 4.80 -25.71
CA LEU A 210 -8.62 5.31 -25.80
C LEU A 210 -7.55 4.29 -26.23
N PHE A 211 -7.81 2.99 -26.11
CA PHE A 211 -6.91 1.90 -26.49
C PHE A 211 -7.64 0.77 -27.22
N PRO A 212 -6.99 0.13 -28.21
CA PRO A 212 -7.57 -1.01 -28.92
C PRO A 212 -7.94 -2.19 -28.01
N TRP A 213 -7.19 -2.42 -26.93
CA TRP A 213 -7.50 -3.49 -25.96
C TRP A 213 -8.71 -3.16 -25.09
N ALA A 214 -8.90 -1.91 -24.72
CA ALA A 214 -10.07 -1.48 -23.96
C ALA A 214 -11.33 -1.58 -24.81
N GLU A 215 -11.25 -1.24 -26.10
CA GLU A 215 -12.36 -1.41 -27.03
C GLU A 215 -12.79 -2.88 -27.17
N ARG A 216 -11.81 -3.81 -27.21
CA ARG A 216 -12.10 -5.26 -27.19
C ARG A 216 -12.75 -5.68 -25.88
N LEU A 217 -12.28 -5.18 -24.73
CA LEU A 217 -12.88 -5.46 -23.44
C LEU A 217 -14.34 -4.98 -23.33
N PHE A 218 -14.63 -3.75 -23.75
CA PHE A 218 -16.00 -3.25 -23.77
C PHE A 218 -16.88 -4.07 -24.72
N ARG A 219 -16.36 -4.56 -25.85
CA ARG A 219 -17.11 -5.49 -26.72
C ARG A 219 -17.34 -6.86 -26.07
N ALA A 220 -16.35 -7.41 -25.38
CA ALA A 220 -16.41 -8.74 -24.78
C ALA A 220 -17.26 -8.80 -23.51
N VAL A 221 -17.39 -7.69 -22.78
CA VAL A 221 -18.14 -7.60 -21.53
C VAL A 221 -19.23 -6.52 -21.68
N PRO A 222 -20.48 -6.88 -22.05
CA PRO A 222 -21.52 -5.91 -22.39
C PRO A 222 -21.91 -4.97 -21.25
N ASP A 223 -21.91 -5.48 -20.02
CA ASP A 223 -22.26 -4.75 -18.79
C ASP A 223 -21.06 -4.02 -18.16
N LEU A 224 -19.89 -4.05 -18.79
CA LEU A 224 -18.73 -3.24 -18.40
C LEU A 224 -19.00 -1.78 -18.76
N LEU A 225 -19.13 -0.94 -17.73
CA LEU A 225 -19.42 0.49 -17.86
C LEU A 225 -18.16 1.31 -18.10
N ARG A 226 -17.11 1.06 -17.29
CA ARG A 226 -15.86 1.82 -17.34
C ARG A 226 -14.68 1.03 -16.82
N LEU A 227 -13.49 1.43 -17.26
CA LEU A 227 -12.19 0.96 -16.76
C LEU A 227 -11.42 2.16 -16.21
N VAL A 228 -10.87 2.04 -15.01
CA VAL A 228 -10.07 3.10 -14.37
C VAL A 228 -8.65 2.61 -14.18
N LEU A 229 -7.72 3.23 -14.88
CA LEU A 229 -6.32 2.84 -14.92
C LEU A 229 -5.54 3.71 -13.95
N VAL A 230 -4.82 3.07 -13.04
CA VAL A 230 -3.99 3.74 -12.06
C VAL A 230 -2.71 2.94 -11.84
N ARG A 231 -1.56 3.50 -12.26
CA ARG A 231 -0.21 2.92 -12.08
C ARG A 231 -0.13 1.45 -12.52
N SER A 232 -0.27 0.50 -11.59
CA SER A 232 -0.09 -0.93 -11.79
C SER A 232 -1.40 -1.74 -11.76
N TYR A 233 -2.56 -1.08 -11.73
CA TYR A 233 -3.85 -1.77 -11.69
C TYR A 233 -4.96 -1.07 -12.50
N VAL A 234 -5.95 -1.85 -12.90
CA VAL A 234 -7.21 -1.40 -13.55
C VAL A 234 -8.38 -1.74 -12.66
N THR A 235 -9.23 -0.77 -12.36
CA THR A 235 -10.54 -1.01 -11.74
C THR A 235 -11.59 -1.12 -12.85
N ALA A 236 -12.29 -2.23 -12.93
CA ALA A 236 -13.45 -2.40 -13.79
C ALA A 236 -14.74 -2.15 -13.01
N CYS A 237 -15.67 -1.40 -13.61
CA CYS A 237 -16.98 -1.12 -13.05
C CYS A 237 -18.07 -1.67 -13.97
N ARG A 238 -19.07 -2.35 -13.40
CA ARG A 238 -20.22 -2.94 -14.12
C ARG A 238 -21.55 -2.37 -13.62
N SER A 239 -22.59 -2.39 -14.44
CA SER A 239 -23.90 -1.79 -14.11
C SER A 239 -24.72 -2.63 -13.12
N GLU A 240 -24.73 -3.95 -13.27
CA GLU A 240 -25.42 -4.92 -12.41
C GLU A 240 -24.65 -6.24 -12.53
N SER A 241 -24.37 -6.96 -11.43
CA SER A 241 -23.63 -8.21 -11.52
C SER A 241 -24.13 -9.30 -10.57
N ALA A 242 -24.30 -10.52 -11.12
CA ALA A 242 -24.49 -11.74 -10.33
C ALA A 242 -23.17 -12.26 -9.71
N GLY A 243 -22.03 -11.67 -10.07
CA GLY A 243 -20.69 -12.07 -9.65
C GLY A 243 -19.61 -11.81 -10.70
N TRP A 244 -18.35 -11.91 -10.31
CA TRP A 244 -17.19 -11.68 -11.17
C TRP A 244 -16.60 -12.97 -11.77
N GLY A 245 -17.11 -14.15 -11.42
CA GLY A 245 -16.50 -15.44 -11.76
C GLY A 245 -16.29 -15.68 -13.26
N GLU A 246 -17.26 -15.35 -14.10
CA GLU A 246 -17.18 -15.57 -15.55
C GLU A 246 -16.49 -14.42 -16.29
N VAL A 247 -16.59 -13.21 -15.76
CA VAL A 247 -16.11 -11.97 -16.40
C VAL A 247 -14.65 -11.67 -16.07
N ALA A 248 -14.21 -11.96 -14.85
CA ALA A 248 -12.84 -11.70 -14.42
C ALA A 248 -11.77 -12.42 -15.27
N PRO A 249 -11.95 -13.70 -15.67
CA PRO A 249 -11.00 -14.38 -16.55
C PRO A 249 -10.89 -13.72 -17.93
N VAL A 250 -12.00 -13.25 -18.50
CA VAL A 250 -12.04 -12.55 -19.80
C VAL A 250 -11.26 -11.25 -19.73
N ILE A 251 -11.51 -10.45 -18.68
CA ILE A 251 -10.79 -9.19 -18.46
C ILE A 251 -9.30 -9.46 -18.29
N ALA A 252 -8.95 -10.44 -17.46
CA ALA A 252 -7.57 -10.79 -17.21
C ALA A 252 -6.84 -11.30 -18.46
N ALA A 253 -7.49 -12.07 -19.33
CA ALA A 253 -6.89 -12.57 -20.56
C ALA A 253 -6.49 -11.44 -21.52
N GLU A 254 -7.34 -10.43 -21.69
CA GLU A 254 -7.00 -9.25 -22.50
C GLU A 254 -5.87 -8.43 -21.85
N LEU A 255 -5.91 -8.22 -20.53
CA LEU A 255 -4.86 -7.48 -19.82
C LEU A 255 -3.50 -8.21 -19.85
N ARG A 256 -3.48 -9.55 -19.82
CA ARG A 256 -2.27 -10.37 -20.03
C ARG A 256 -1.63 -10.17 -21.41
N SER A 257 -2.45 -9.88 -22.43
CA SER A 257 -1.97 -9.75 -23.81
C SER A 257 -1.17 -8.47 -24.06
N LEU A 258 -1.17 -7.53 -23.10
CA LEU A 258 -0.44 -6.27 -23.15
C LEU A 258 1.06 -6.53 -22.90
N ARG A 259 1.87 -6.46 -23.98
CA ARG A 259 3.32 -6.69 -23.92
C ARG A 259 4.16 -5.41 -23.87
N GLU A 260 3.54 -4.24 -24.04
CA GLU A 260 4.23 -2.93 -24.10
C GLU A 260 3.60 -1.92 -23.12
N PRO A 261 4.38 -0.93 -22.63
CA PRO A 261 3.86 0.07 -21.71
C PRO A 261 2.76 0.91 -22.35
N VAL A 262 1.60 0.98 -21.70
CA VAL A 262 0.47 1.78 -22.20
C VAL A 262 0.71 3.25 -21.85
N GLN A 263 1.06 4.08 -22.83
CA GLN A 263 1.13 5.54 -22.64
C GLN A 263 -0.24 6.17 -22.91
N VAL A 264 -0.81 6.82 -21.90
CA VAL A 264 -2.06 7.58 -22.04
C VAL A 264 -1.75 9.05 -22.27
N ALA A 265 -2.25 9.62 -23.36
CA ALA A 265 -2.14 11.05 -23.61
C ALA A 265 -2.86 11.86 -22.50
N ALA A 266 -2.25 12.96 -22.07
CA ALA A 266 -2.71 13.80 -20.95
C ALA A 266 -4.16 14.31 -21.07
N ALA A 267 -4.74 14.31 -22.27
CA ALA A 267 -6.11 14.73 -22.54
C ALA A 267 -7.20 13.78 -21.99
N ALA A 268 -6.84 12.54 -21.63
CA ALA A 268 -7.78 11.53 -21.12
C ALA A 268 -7.91 11.47 -19.58
N ALA A 269 -7.08 12.22 -18.85
CA ALA A 269 -7.04 12.19 -17.40
C ALA A 269 -7.95 13.26 -16.79
N ARG A 270 -8.84 12.88 -15.85
CA ARG A 270 -9.55 13.86 -15.01
C ARG A 270 -8.52 14.65 -14.20
N SER A 271 -8.61 15.98 -14.23
CA SER A 271 -7.71 16.83 -13.44
C SER A 271 -7.93 16.58 -11.94
N GLU A 272 -6.90 16.83 -11.12
CA GLU A 272 -7.02 16.75 -9.66
C GLU A 272 -8.15 17.66 -9.13
N ALA A 273 -8.37 18.81 -9.79
CA ALA A 273 -9.49 19.70 -9.49
C ALA A 273 -10.85 19.01 -9.72
N CYS A 274 -11.01 18.27 -10.82
CA CYS A 274 -12.23 17.53 -11.12
C CYS A 274 -12.48 16.40 -10.11
N LEU A 275 -11.42 15.69 -9.70
CA LEU A 275 -11.51 14.66 -8.66
C LEU A 275 -11.88 15.27 -7.30
N ARG A 276 -11.27 16.40 -6.95
CA ARG A 276 -11.55 17.14 -5.71
C ARG A 276 -13.02 17.56 -5.62
N SER A 277 -13.54 18.20 -6.67
CA SER A 277 -14.94 18.61 -6.72
C SER A 277 -15.91 17.44 -6.64
N GLU A 278 -15.58 16.29 -7.25
CA GLU A 278 -16.40 15.08 -7.15
C GLU A 278 -16.42 14.52 -5.73
N VAL A 279 -15.26 14.47 -5.06
CA VAL A 279 -15.17 14.03 -3.66
C VAL A 279 -15.96 14.97 -2.74
N GLU A 280 -15.85 16.28 -2.94
CA GLU A 280 -16.60 17.29 -2.18
C GLU A 280 -18.11 17.12 -2.38
N ARG A 281 -18.57 16.87 -3.62
CA ARG A 281 -19.98 16.58 -3.92
C ARG A 281 -20.48 15.34 -3.19
N LEU A 282 -19.75 14.21 -3.27
CA LEU A 282 -20.12 12.97 -2.59
C LEU A 282 -20.13 13.13 -1.06
N LEU A 283 -19.18 13.89 -0.51
CA LEU A 283 -19.17 14.22 0.90
C LEU A 283 -20.43 14.98 1.30
N ALA A 284 -20.85 15.97 0.51
CA ALA A 284 -22.01 16.80 0.79
C ALA A 284 -23.34 16.08 0.60
N GLU A 285 -23.48 15.26 -0.43
CA GLU A 285 -24.76 14.70 -0.88
C GLU A 285 -25.04 13.29 -0.32
N GLU A 286 -24.01 12.51 -0.01
CA GLU A 286 -24.17 11.12 0.41
C GLU A 286 -23.61 10.85 1.82
N VAL A 287 -22.41 11.35 2.11
CA VAL A 287 -21.73 11.08 3.39
C VAL A 287 -22.30 11.92 4.53
N ASN A 288 -22.34 13.25 4.37
CA ASN A 288 -22.75 14.17 5.43
C ASN A 288 -24.21 14.01 5.88
N PRO A 289 -25.18 13.70 4.99
CA PRO A 289 -26.54 13.38 5.42
C PRO A 289 -26.60 12.13 6.32
N ALA A 290 -25.75 11.13 6.07
CA ALA A 290 -25.66 9.96 6.93
C ALA A 290 -24.98 10.27 8.28
N LEU A 291 -23.97 11.15 8.28
CA LEU A 291 -23.25 11.56 9.50
C LEU A 291 -24.03 12.56 10.37
N SER A 292 -24.94 13.35 9.79
CA SER A 292 -25.68 14.39 10.51
C SER A 292 -26.57 13.81 11.62
N GLY A 293 -27.04 12.56 11.47
CA GLY A 293 -27.76 11.84 12.52
C GLY A 293 -26.94 11.65 13.80
N HIS A 294 -25.61 11.67 13.70
CA HIS A 294 -24.67 11.60 14.82
C HIS A 294 -24.06 12.97 15.17
N ARG A 295 -24.68 14.07 14.70
CA ARG A 295 -24.15 15.45 14.81
C ARG A 295 -22.73 15.59 14.27
N GLY A 296 -22.35 14.74 13.31
CA GLY A 296 -21.03 14.76 12.70
C GLY A 296 -21.07 15.21 11.25
N SER A 297 -19.91 15.56 10.72
CA SER A 297 -19.70 15.79 9.29
C SER A 297 -18.26 15.46 8.90
N ALA A 298 -18.02 15.30 7.61
CA ALA A 298 -16.71 15.12 7.01
C ALA A 298 -16.50 16.20 5.94
N GLU A 299 -15.31 16.79 5.95
CA GLU A 299 -14.84 17.72 4.93
C GLU A 299 -13.60 17.17 4.24
N LEU A 300 -13.39 17.53 2.97
CA LEU A 300 -12.16 17.22 2.28
C LEU A 300 -11.06 18.17 2.75
N ALA A 301 -10.04 17.64 3.41
CA ALA A 301 -8.85 18.39 3.83
C ALA A 301 -7.80 18.46 2.71
N GLY A 302 -7.80 17.48 1.79
CA GLY A 302 -6.90 17.47 0.65
C GLY A 302 -7.06 16.24 -0.22
N LEU A 303 -6.45 16.28 -1.40
CA LEU A 303 -6.30 15.13 -2.28
C LEU A 303 -4.82 15.03 -2.62
N ARG A 304 -4.15 13.98 -2.15
CA ARG A 304 -2.70 13.79 -2.37
C ARG A 304 -2.41 12.38 -2.84
N ASP A 305 -1.69 12.28 -3.95
CA ASP A 305 -1.40 11.00 -4.60
C ASP A 305 -2.66 10.14 -4.75
N LEU A 306 -3.81 10.74 -5.09
CA LEU A 306 -5.10 10.05 -5.23
C LEU A 306 -5.63 9.40 -3.92
N VAL A 307 -5.16 9.86 -2.76
CA VAL A 307 -5.79 9.57 -1.47
C VAL A 307 -6.53 10.82 -1.01
N ALA A 308 -7.84 10.68 -0.82
CA ALA A 308 -8.68 11.74 -0.27
C ALA A 308 -8.41 11.83 1.23
N GLU A 309 -7.86 12.94 1.69
CA GLU A 309 -7.69 13.22 3.10
C GLU A 309 -8.93 13.90 3.63
N ILE A 310 -9.65 13.24 4.53
CA ILE A 310 -10.88 13.76 5.11
C ILE A 310 -10.62 14.23 6.53
N ARG A 311 -11.36 15.26 6.94
CA ARG A 311 -11.40 15.72 8.32
C ARG A 311 -12.83 15.60 8.84
N MET A 312 -12.97 14.91 9.96
CA MET A 312 -14.20 14.71 10.68
C MET A 312 -14.44 15.90 11.63
N ARG A 313 -15.68 16.37 11.67
CA ARG A 313 -16.17 17.44 12.55
C ARG A 313 -17.37 16.96 13.37
N GLY A 314 -17.72 17.74 14.41
CA GLY A 314 -18.89 17.50 15.26
C GLY A 314 -18.76 16.24 16.12
N GLY A 315 -19.86 15.54 16.36
CA GLY A 315 -19.93 14.33 17.19
C GLY A 315 -19.02 13.18 16.71
N CYS A 316 -18.61 13.19 15.43
CA CYS A 316 -17.66 12.23 14.88
C CYS A 316 -16.19 12.56 15.21
N HIS A 317 -15.90 13.75 15.76
CA HIS A 317 -14.54 14.16 16.13
C HIS A 317 -14.03 13.44 17.39
N GLY A 318 -14.90 13.22 18.39
CA GLY A 318 -14.51 12.75 19.74
C GLY A 318 -14.86 11.31 20.10
N CYS A 319 -15.38 10.51 19.16
CA CYS A 319 -15.80 9.14 19.46
C CYS A 319 -14.73 8.12 19.08
N GLY A 320 -14.11 7.45 20.07
CA GLY A 320 -13.01 6.50 19.88
C GLY A 320 -13.35 5.26 19.05
N SER A 321 -14.63 4.93 18.88
CA SER A 321 -15.11 3.79 18.07
C SER A 321 -15.35 4.11 16.58
N VAL A 322 -15.26 5.38 16.16
CA VAL A 322 -15.58 5.85 14.79
C VAL A 322 -14.47 5.54 13.78
N ARG A 323 -13.22 5.39 14.23
CA ARG A 323 -12.02 5.29 13.36
C ARG A 323 -12.03 4.14 12.36
N ILE A 324 -12.78 3.07 12.62
CA ILE A 324 -12.78 1.87 11.77
C ILE A 324 -14.06 1.83 10.92
N THR A 325 -15.23 1.87 11.53
CA THR A 325 -16.50 1.66 10.81
C THR A 325 -16.88 2.84 9.91
N VAL A 326 -16.79 4.07 10.43
CA VAL A 326 -17.19 5.26 9.66
C VAL A 326 -16.16 5.59 8.58
N GLY A 327 -14.86 5.48 8.90
CA GLY A 327 -13.80 5.64 7.89
C GLY A 327 -13.92 4.65 6.74
N THR A 328 -14.30 3.40 7.03
CA THR A 328 -14.53 2.36 6.00
C THR A 328 -15.75 2.67 5.14
N GLU A 329 -16.86 3.12 5.73
CA GLU A 329 -18.06 3.50 4.97
C GLU A 329 -17.84 4.76 4.11
N ILE A 330 -17.14 5.76 4.63
CA ILE A 330 -16.76 6.95 3.84
C ILE A 330 -15.84 6.55 2.69
N ALA A 331 -14.84 5.70 2.96
CA ALA A 331 -13.96 5.18 1.92
C ALA A 331 -14.77 4.46 0.82
N ARG A 332 -15.74 3.63 1.21
CA ARG A 332 -16.61 2.91 0.28
C ARG A 332 -17.42 3.86 -0.61
N VAL A 333 -18.08 4.87 -0.04
CA VAL A 333 -18.87 5.85 -0.81
C VAL A 333 -17.98 6.65 -1.76
N LEU A 334 -16.86 7.17 -1.25
CA LEU A 334 -15.96 8.01 -2.05
C LEU A 334 -15.27 7.22 -3.15
N GLN A 335 -14.83 5.99 -2.89
CA GLN A 335 -14.19 5.16 -3.91
C GLN A 335 -15.19 4.60 -4.93
N ARG A 336 -16.47 4.46 -4.56
CA ARG A 336 -17.53 4.13 -5.52
C ARG A 336 -17.75 5.27 -6.53
N GLY A 337 -17.89 6.50 -6.04
CA GLY A 337 -18.15 7.67 -6.89
C GLY A 337 -16.89 8.23 -7.57
N VAL A 338 -15.71 8.02 -6.98
CA VAL A 338 -14.40 8.40 -7.51
C VAL A 338 -13.45 7.19 -7.48
N PRO A 339 -13.57 6.25 -8.43
CA PRO A 339 -12.75 5.04 -8.46
C PRO A 339 -11.26 5.30 -8.74
N GLU A 340 -10.92 6.51 -9.19
CA GLU A 340 -9.54 7.00 -9.29
C GLU A 340 -8.86 7.10 -7.91
N LEU A 341 -9.63 7.15 -6.80
CA LEU A 341 -9.07 7.19 -5.45
C LEU A 341 -8.45 5.85 -5.05
N LEU A 342 -7.17 5.88 -4.68
CA LEU A 342 -6.45 4.75 -4.09
C LEU A 342 -6.99 4.41 -2.69
N GLY A 343 -7.49 5.42 -1.98
CA GLY A 343 -7.97 5.29 -0.60
C GLY A 343 -8.43 6.60 0.01
N VAL A 344 -8.90 6.51 1.24
CA VAL A 344 -9.33 7.67 2.04
C VAL A 344 -8.57 7.63 3.36
N ARG A 345 -8.05 8.79 3.79
CA ARG A 345 -7.28 8.94 5.03
C ARG A 345 -7.94 9.96 5.93
N ASP A 346 -8.29 9.55 7.14
CA ASP A 346 -8.72 10.49 8.17
C ASP A 346 -7.50 11.23 8.75
N VAL A 347 -7.50 12.57 8.68
CA VAL A 347 -6.45 13.44 9.22
C VAL A 347 -6.90 14.21 10.46
N THR A 348 -8.02 13.79 11.06
CA THR A 348 -8.58 14.41 12.26
C THR A 348 -7.72 14.11 13.48
N ARG A 349 -7.45 15.16 14.28
CA ARG A 349 -6.84 15.00 15.60
C ARG A 349 -7.92 14.61 16.61
N HIS A 350 -8.16 13.31 16.77
CA HIS A 350 -9.20 12.80 17.68
C HIS A 350 -8.85 12.97 19.17
N GLU A 351 -7.58 13.18 19.50
CA GLU A 351 -7.08 13.34 20.87
C GLU A 351 -7.40 14.70 21.49
N THR A 352 -7.74 15.71 20.68
CA THR A 352 -8.05 17.08 21.14
C THR A 352 -9.54 17.32 21.39
N ALA A 353 -10.38 16.31 21.18
CA ALA A 353 -11.79 16.40 21.52
C ALA A 353 -11.93 16.33 23.04
N ALA A 354 -12.52 17.35 23.67
CA ALA A 354 -12.97 17.25 25.05
C ALA A 354 -13.85 15.99 25.18
N ASP A 355 -13.47 15.07 26.05
CA ASP A 355 -14.21 13.83 26.29
C ASP A 355 -15.66 14.19 26.66
N PRO A 356 -16.65 13.82 25.82
CA PRO A 356 -18.05 14.16 26.07
C PRO A 356 -18.63 13.43 27.30
N TYR A 357 -17.87 12.52 27.93
CA TYR A 357 -18.25 11.79 29.14
C TYR A 357 -17.48 12.22 30.39
N ARG A 358 -16.58 13.21 30.30
CA ARG A 358 -15.89 13.76 31.46
C ARG A 358 -16.85 14.64 32.24
N GLY A 359 -17.44 14.10 33.31
CA GLY A 359 -18.21 14.87 34.29
C GLY A 359 -17.35 15.97 34.95
N PRO A 360 -17.98 16.97 35.61
CA PRO A 360 -17.23 18.06 36.25
C PRO A 360 -16.23 17.50 37.26
N GLU A 361 -15.01 18.05 37.26
CA GLU A 361 -13.96 17.66 38.20
C GLU A 361 -14.44 17.83 39.65
N PRO A 362 -14.21 16.84 40.53
CA PRO A 362 -14.53 17.01 41.94
C PRO A 362 -13.67 18.14 42.53
N PRO A 363 -14.22 18.96 43.44
CA PRO A 363 -13.48 20.07 44.02
C PRO A 363 -12.25 19.56 44.77
N PRO A 364 -11.16 20.34 44.80
CA PRO A 364 -9.93 19.95 45.47
C PRO A 364 -10.20 19.72 46.96
N GLU A 365 -9.72 18.59 47.49
CA GLU A 365 -9.76 18.29 48.92
C GLU A 365 -8.93 19.34 49.67
N ILE A 366 -9.55 19.96 50.68
CA ILE A 366 -8.95 20.99 51.56
C ILE A 366 -8.14 20.32 52.67
#